data_AF-A0A3D4ENN6-F1
#
_entry.id   AF-A0A3D4ENN6-F1
#
_cell.length_a   1.000
_cell.length_b   1.000
_cell.length_c   1.000
_cell.angle_alpha   90.00
_cell.angle_beta   90.00
_cell.angle_gamma   90.00
#
_symmetry.space_group_name_H-M   'P 1'
#
loop_
_entity.id
_entity.type
_entity.pdbx_description
1 polymer ?
#
loop_
_entity_poly.entity_id
_entity_poly.type
_entity_poly.pdbx_seq_one_letter_code
_entity_poly.pdbx_strand_id
1 'polypeptide(L)' 'MKKIILSCFLALSTLSQAQIQTPAASAHATLTQTVGLTEVTVDYSRPNRRGREIVGNLVPYGKIWRTGANATTKFT' A
#
# COMPACT_ATOMS: atom_id res chain seq x y z
N MET A 1 -35.11 -17.34 -28.63
CA MET A 1 -34.59 -15.96 -28.49
C MET A 1 -34.49 -15.51 -27.02
N LYS A 2 -35.55 -15.65 -26.19
CA LYS A 2 -35.50 -15.30 -24.75
C LYS A 2 -34.34 -15.91 -23.95
N LYS A 3 -34.01 -17.19 -24.18
CA LYS A 3 -32.90 -17.88 -23.47
C LYS A 3 -31.51 -17.33 -23.82
N ILE A 4 -31.31 -16.91 -25.08
CA ILE A 4 -30.07 -16.29 -25.56
C ILE A 4 -29.92 -14.88 -24.97
N ILE A 5 -31.02 -14.12 -24.91
CA ILE A 5 -31.04 -12.80 -24.28
C ILE A 5 -30.69 -12.91 -22.79
N LEU A 6 -31.27 -13.90 -22.10
CA LEU A 6 -31.00 -14.13 -20.68
C LEU A 6 -29.55 -14.55 -20.40
N SER A 7 -28.97 -15.43 -21.23
CA SER A 7 -27.56 -15.84 -21.07
C SER A 7 -26.59 -14.67 -21.35
N CYS A 8 -26.91 -13.82 -22.33
CA CYS A 8 -26.13 -12.64 -22.64
C CYS A 8 -26.15 -11.63 -21.49
N PHE A 9 -27.32 -11.42 -20.89
CA PHE A 9 -27.47 -10.52 -19.74
C PHE A 9 -26.68 -11.00 -18.50
N LEU A 10 -26.67 -12.32 -18.26
CA LEU A 10 -25.90 -12.90 -17.16
C LEU A 10 -24.38 -12.76 -17.37
N ALA A 11 -23.90 -12.95 -18.60
CA ALA A 11 -22.49 -12.74 -18.94
C ALA A 11 -22.05 -11.28 -18.81
N LEU A 12 -22.95 -10.32 -19.04
CA LEU A 12 -22.63 -8.89 -18.90
C LEU A 12 -22.47 -8.47 -17.43
N SER A 13 -23.09 -9.19 -16.48
CA SER A 13 -23.03 -8.86 -15.06
C SER A 13 -21.63 -9.02 -14.43
N THR A 14 -20.77 -9.87 -15.00
CA THR A 14 -19.40 -10.10 -14.49
C THR A 14 -18.44 -8.96 -14.82
N LEU A 15 -18.84 -8.01 -15.68
CA LEU A 15 -18.05 -6.82 -16.01
C LEU A 15 -18.20 -5.69 -14.99
N SER A 16 -19.17 -5.80 -14.08
CA SER A 16 -19.36 -4.80 -13.03
C SER A 16 -18.20 -4.87 -12.02
N GLN A 17 -17.49 -3.77 -11.86
CA GLN A 17 -16.46 -3.59 -10.83
C GLN A 17 -16.98 -2.59 -9.80
N ALA A 18 -17.30 -3.06 -8.60
CA ALA A 18 -17.77 -2.25 -7.47
C ALA A 18 -16.76 -2.21 -6.31
N GLN A 19 -15.51 -2.58 -6.56
CA GLN A 19 -14.50 -2.66 -5.50
C GLN A 19 -14.13 -1.25 -5.02
N ILE A 20 -14.31 -1.01 -3.72
CA ILE A 20 -13.91 0.24 -3.07
C ILE A 20 -12.38 0.27 -2.99
N GLN A 21 -11.77 1.32 -3.55
CA GLN A 21 -10.35 1.57 -3.36
C GLN A 21 -10.12 2.02 -1.92
N THR A 22 -9.46 1.18 -1.14
CA THR A 22 -9.08 1.52 0.23
C THR A 22 -7.73 2.23 0.23
N PRO A 23 -7.55 3.25 1.09
CA PRO A 23 -6.27 3.92 1.22
C PRO A 23 -5.21 2.96 1.78
N ALA A 24 -3.95 3.24 1.47
CA ALA A 24 -2.82 2.46 1.98
C ALA A 24 -2.82 2.38 3.51
N ALA A 25 -2.38 1.23 4.04
CA ALA A 25 -2.43 0.97 5.48
C ALA A 25 -1.52 1.90 6.31
N SER A 26 -0.39 2.33 5.73
CA SER A 26 0.49 3.35 6.31
C SER A 26 0.45 4.63 5.47
N ALA A 27 0.64 5.78 6.11
CA ALA A 27 0.69 7.06 5.41
C ALA A 27 1.99 7.16 4.59
N HIS A 28 1.89 7.66 3.35
CA HIS A 28 3.04 7.90 2.49
C HIS A 28 3.67 9.26 2.81
N ALA A 29 5.01 9.34 2.70
CA ALA A 29 5.75 10.57 2.87
C ALA A 29 7.02 10.57 1.99
N THR A 30 7.37 11.75 1.49
CA THR A 30 8.60 11.98 0.73
C THR A 30 9.37 13.14 1.34
N LEU A 31 10.69 13.02 1.40
CA LEU A 31 11.61 14.08 1.80
C LEU A 31 12.62 14.30 0.68
N THR A 32 12.68 15.51 0.14
CA THR A 32 13.67 15.88 -0.87
C THR A 32 14.58 16.95 -0.30
N GLN A 33 15.88 16.77 -0.44
CA GLN A 33 16.90 17.70 0.05
C GLN A 33 18.06 17.80 -0.94
N THR A 34 18.48 19.03 -1.22
CA THR A 34 19.70 19.28 -1.99
C THR A 34 20.93 19.21 -1.09
N VAL A 35 21.89 18.36 -1.47
CA VAL A 35 23.20 18.22 -0.82
C VAL A 35 24.27 18.63 -1.84
N GLY A 36 24.83 19.84 -1.66
CA GLY A 36 25.74 20.43 -2.64
C GLY A 36 25.02 20.73 -3.96
N LEU A 37 25.32 19.95 -5.00
CA LEU A 37 24.68 20.04 -6.33
C LEU A 37 23.74 18.88 -6.63
N THR A 38 23.62 17.92 -5.71
CA THR A 38 22.83 16.71 -5.90
C THR A 38 21.51 16.80 -5.15
N GLU A 39 20.41 16.50 -5.82
CA GLU A 39 19.12 16.33 -5.17
C GLU A 39 19.00 14.89 -4.65
N VAL A 40 18.65 14.76 -3.38
CA VAL A 40 18.43 13.46 -2.73
C VAL A 40 16.98 13.38 -2.29
N THR A 41 16.28 12.35 -2.74
CA THR A 41 14.89 12.08 -2.39
C THR A 41 14.78 10.77 -1.61
N VAL A 42 14.09 10.83 -0.48
CA VAL A 42 13.72 9.70 0.36
C VAL A 42 12.21 9.49 0.27
N ASP A 43 11.78 8.43 -0.39
CA ASP A 43 10.38 7.99 -0.45
C ASP A 43 10.16 6.88 0.57
N TYR A 44 9.21 7.07 1.51
CA TYR A 44 8.98 6.11 2.58
C TYR A 44 7.53 6.08 3.06
N SER A 45 7.16 4.97 3.70
CA SER A 45 5.87 4.84 4.40
C SER A 45 6.06 5.01 5.91
N ARG A 46 5.19 5.82 6.54
CA ARG A 46 5.16 6.10 7.99
C ARG A 46 4.14 5.21 8.70
N PRO A 47 4.56 4.09 9.34
CA PRO A 47 3.67 3.25 10.11
C PRO A 47 3.31 3.91 11.46
N ASN A 48 2.02 4.15 11.70
CA ASN A 48 1.55 4.68 12.97
C ASN A 48 1.44 3.57 14.03
N ARG A 49 1.75 3.91 15.29
CA ARG A 49 1.66 2.98 16.44
C ARG A 49 0.26 2.39 16.61
N ARG A 50 -0.79 3.18 16.31
CA ARG A 50 -2.21 2.80 16.46
C ARG A 50 -2.49 2.09 17.81
N GLY A 51 -1.85 2.55 18.89
CA GLY A 51 -1.99 1.96 20.23
C GLY A 51 -1.24 0.63 20.48
N ARG A 52 -0.46 0.13 19.52
CA ARG A 52 0.29 -1.14 19.67
C ARG A 52 1.66 -0.93 20.30
N GLU A 53 2.10 -1.91 21.08
CA GLU A 53 3.51 -2.05 21.44
C GLU A 53 4.30 -2.44 20.18
N ILE A 54 5.19 -1.56 19.72
CA ILE A 54 5.97 -1.79 18.50
C ILE A 54 7.19 -2.64 18.80
N VAL A 55 7.99 -2.24 19.77
CA VAL A 55 9.26 -2.90 20.09
C VAL A 55 8.99 -4.10 20.99
N GLY A 56 9.45 -5.30 20.62
CA GLY A 56 9.23 -6.54 21.36
C GLY A 56 8.01 -7.37 20.94
N ASN A 57 7.05 -6.77 20.21
CA ASN A 57 5.92 -7.49 19.60
C ASN A 57 6.01 -7.46 18.07
N LEU A 58 5.78 -6.29 17.45
CA LEU A 58 5.84 -6.15 15.99
C LEU A 58 7.28 -6.15 15.44
N VAL A 59 8.22 -5.61 16.22
CA VAL A 59 9.66 -5.61 15.94
C VAL A 59 10.33 -6.66 16.81
N PRO A 60 10.68 -7.83 16.26
CA PRO A 60 11.40 -8.85 17.01
C PRO A 60 12.83 -8.38 17.32
N TYR A 61 13.26 -8.57 18.57
CA TYR A 61 14.64 -8.34 18.96
C TYR A 61 15.57 -9.38 18.31
N GLY A 62 16.74 -8.93 17.85
CA GLY A 62 17.81 -9.80 17.36
C GLY A 62 17.48 -10.56 16.05
N LYS A 63 16.39 -10.21 15.36
CA LYS A 63 16.02 -10.82 14.08
C LYS A 63 15.99 -9.80 12.95
N ILE A 64 16.41 -10.22 11.77
CA ILE A 64 16.16 -9.47 10.53
C ILE A 64 14.65 -9.46 10.30
N TRP A 65 14.08 -8.27 10.22
CA TRP A 65 12.66 -8.06 9.97
C TRP A 65 12.48 -6.86 9.04
N ARG A 66 11.35 -6.76 8.35
CA ARG A 66 11.00 -5.61 7.52
C ARG A 66 9.83 -4.84 8.12
N THR A 67 9.98 -3.53 8.29
CA THR A 67 8.87 -2.64 8.61
C THR A 67 7.91 -2.54 7.44
N GLY A 68 6.61 -2.70 7.68
CA GLY A 68 5.58 -2.02 6.89
C GLY A 68 4.61 -2.92 6.11
N ALA A 69 3.36 -2.48 6.09
CA ALA A 69 2.29 -3.00 5.24
C ALA A 69 2.33 -2.44 3.79
N ASN A 70 3.30 -1.57 3.50
CA ASN A 70 3.43 -0.80 2.26
C ASN A 70 4.81 -1.02 1.60
N ALA A 71 5.09 -0.28 0.52
CA ALA A 71 6.37 -0.28 -0.19
C ALA A 71 7.57 0.07 0.72
N THR A 72 8.73 -0.51 0.39
CA THR A 72 10.01 -0.24 1.06
C THR A 72 10.49 1.17 0.79
N THR A 73 11.28 1.72 1.73
CA THR A 73 11.97 3.00 1.53
C THR A 73 12.84 2.97 0.28
N LYS A 74 12.74 4.01 -0.55
CA LYS A 74 13.57 4.20 -1.76
C LYS A 74 14.35 5.49 -1.65
N PHE A 75 15.56 5.46 -2.20
CA PHE A 75 16.44 6.61 -2.34
C PHE A 75 16.64 6.87 -3.83
N THR A 76 16.45 8.12 -4.24
CA THR A 76 16.68 8.59 -5.61
C THR A 76 17.52 9.84 -5.57
#